data_AF-A0A3N5H6Q9-F1
#
_entry.id   AF-A0A3N5H6Q9-F1
#
_cell.length_a   1.000
_cell.length_b   1.000
_cell.length_c   1.000
_cell.angle_alpha   90.00
_cell.angle_beta   90.00
_cell.angle_gamma   90.00
#
_symmetry.space_group_name_H-M   'P 1'
#
loop_
_entity.id
_entity.type
_entity.pdbx_description
1 polymer ?
#
loop_
_entity_poly.entity_id
_entity_poly.type
_entity_poly.pdbx_seq_one_letter_code
_entity_poly.pdbx_strand_id
1 'polypeptide(L)'
;MKMTLIGVALPILLSALPSVSPTPAQDSAAIVRRVAATATLASQEYRIGVAEGRIVAAAEVEEARLFLEESRRSAAALSASAELNPVATVDSLLALVRGLGAPDSLDARVRSFNRALADRFGVSLDELPSRPPDLALGAEVYRASCAGCHGDRGRGDGPLAAGLDPAPANLADWGALSDQSPLDYYRRINIGVVGTAMPAFEDRLPARERWAVALYASTLRLPPASGEAPEGLRDFARTGKMSDAELLDSLAAPRDGSRCGLARLAAIRSSQSASSPAGEVLGIVRAQVDTVYALARTGHPGASTRALDAYMTFEQVERELRGRDAALAAELETDFAALRAAAGAGAGPDLDAARERLATGLDRAAAALGAGLSRTNLFVQSFVIMLREGLEAILI
;
A
#
# COMPACT_ATOMS: atom_id res chain seq x y z
N MET A 1 -28.31 5.21 -64.69
CA MET A 1 -27.88 5.00 -63.29
C MET A 1 -28.58 6.01 -62.39
N LYS A 2 -29.64 5.61 -61.70
CA LYS A 2 -30.27 6.35 -60.61
C LYS A 2 -30.43 5.35 -59.47
N MET A 3 -29.65 5.54 -58.41
CA MET A 3 -29.58 4.65 -57.26
C MET A 3 -30.42 5.28 -56.14
N THR A 4 -31.52 4.60 -55.78
CA THR A 4 -32.45 5.02 -54.74
C THR A 4 -31.93 4.53 -53.40
N LEU A 5 -31.51 5.43 -52.50
CA LEU A 5 -31.17 5.10 -51.11
C LEU A 5 -32.46 4.96 -50.29
N ILE A 6 -32.66 3.80 -49.67
CA ILE A 6 -33.68 3.56 -48.64
C ILE A 6 -33.01 3.82 -47.29
N GLY A 7 -33.42 4.89 -46.60
CA GLY A 7 -33.02 5.18 -45.23
C GLY A 7 -33.90 4.42 -44.24
N VAL A 8 -33.29 3.54 -43.45
CA VAL A 8 -33.93 2.91 -42.28
C VAL A 8 -33.39 3.61 -41.04
N ALA A 9 -34.25 4.35 -40.34
CA ALA A 9 -33.94 4.90 -39.03
C ALA A 9 -34.01 3.79 -37.98
N LEU A 10 -32.90 3.49 -37.32
CA LEU A 10 -32.81 2.54 -36.21
C LEU A 10 -32.87 3.32 -34.88
N PRO A 11 -33.77 2.99 -33.94
CA PRO A 11 -33.89 3.71 -32.68
C PRO A 11 -32.70 3.37 -31.77
N ILE A 12 -32.02 4.40 -31.27
CA ILE A 12 -30.98 4.27 -30.24
C ILE A 12 -31.68 3.99 -28.91
N LEU A 13 -31.72 2.73 -28.49
CA LEU A 13 -32.09 2.34 -27.13
C LEU A 13 -30.91 2.66 -26.21
N LEU A 14 -31.07 3.70 -25.40
CA LEU A 14 -30.16 4.06 -24.31
C LEU A 14 -30.40 3.09 -23.14
N SER A 15 -29.66 1.98 -23.09
CA SER A 15 -29.69 1.04 -21.97
C SER A 15 -28.96 1.66 -20.77
N ALA A 16 -29.73 2.01 -19.74
CA ALA A 16 -29.20 2.43 -18.44
C ALA A 16 -28.42 1.26 -17.81
N LEU A 17 -27.13 1.47 -17.55
CA LEU A 17 -26.30 0.53 -16.81
C LEU A 17 -26.75 0.50 -15.34
N PRO A 18 -26.93 -0.68 -14.72
CA PRO A 18 -27.22 -0.76 -13.29
C PRO A 18 -25.97 -0.31 -12.51
N SER A 19 -26.16 0.71 -11.66
CA SER A 19 -25.14 1.12 -10.69
C SER A 19 -25.07 0.05 -9.60
N VAL A 20 -23.94 -0.66 -9.51
CA VAL A 20 -23.69 -1.62 -8.43
C VAL A 20 -23.19 -0.84 -7.22
N SER A 21 -24.03 -0.69 -6.21
CA SER A 21 -23.64 -0.12 -4.92
C SER A 21 -22.88 -1.18 -4.10
N PRO A 22 -21.80 -0.81 -3.39
CA PRO A 22 -21.11 -1.68 -2.44
C PRO A 22 -22.03 -2.20 -1.32
N THR A 23 -21.61 -3.27 -0.63
CA THR A 23 -22.39 -3.83 0.49
C THR A 23 -22.24 -2.95 1.75
N PRO A 24 -23.30 -2.79 2.57
CA PRO A 24 -23.28 -1.90 3.74
C PRO A 24 -22.15 -2.16 4.75
N ALA A 25 -21.67 -3.41 4.85
CA ALA A 25 -20.59 -3.81 5.75
C ALA A 25 -19.19 -3.43 5.25
N GLN A 26 -18.93 -3.56 3.94
CA GLN A 26 -17.66 -3.11 3.33
C GLN A 26 -17.55 -1.58 3.33
N ASP A 27 -18.67 -0.88 3.10
CA ASP A 27 -18.75 0.57 3.24
C ASP A 27 -18.45 1.02 4.66
N SER A 28 -19.02 0.34 5.66
CA SER A 28 -18.79 0.66 7.07
C SER A 28 -17.31 0.49 7.45
N ALA A 29 -16.64 -0.56 6.98
CA ALA A 29 -15.23 -0.79 7.27
C ALA A 29 -14.31 0.29 6.65
N ALA A 30 -14.58 0.69 5.39
CA ALA A 30 -13.84 1.76 4.73
C ALA A 30 -14.03 3.11 5.46
N ILE A 31 -15.28 3.42 5.86
CA ILE A 31 -15.60 4.64 6.61
C ILE A 31 -14.89 4.63 7.98
N VAL A 32 -14.95 3.53 8.73
CA VAL A 32 -14.28 3.39 10.03
C VAL A 32 -12.78 3.65 9.93
N ARG A 33 -12.13 3.07 8.92
CA ARG A 33 -10.69 3.29 8.66
C ARG A 33 -10.40 4.75 8.31
N ARG A 34 -11.24 5.38 7.49
CA ARG A 34 -11.10 6.81 7.16
C ARG A 34 -11.22 7.69 8.39
N VAL A 35 -12.20 7.45 9.26
CA VAL A 35 -12.39 8.19 10.52
C VAL A 35 -11.15 8.06 11.41
N ALA A 36 -10.63 6.84 11.57
CA ALA A 36 -9.46 6.59 12.39
C ALA A 36 -8.17 7.19 11.81
N ALA A 37 -7.96 7.09 10.49
CA ALA A 37 -6.81 7.63 9.80
C ALA A 37 -6.77 9.16 9.90
N THR A 38 -7.88 9.83 9.62
CA THR A 38 -8.00 11.30 9.72
C THR A 38 -7.83 11.79 11.16
N ALA A 39 -8.42 11.11 12.15
CA ALA A 39 -8.21 11.45 13.56
C ALA A 39 -6.73 11.27 13.99
N THR A 40 -6.05 10.26 13.47
CA THR A 40 -4.62 10.02 13.74
C THR A 40 -3.74 11.10 13.13
N LEU A 41 -3.96 11.43 11.87
CA LEU A 41 -3.22 12.50 11.19
C LEU A 41 -3.42 13.84 11.91
N ALA A 42 -4.64 14.15 12.33
CA ALA A 42 -4.89 15.35 13.12
C ALA A 42 -4.06 15.43 14.41
N SER A 43 -3.92 14.31 15.12
CA SER A 43 -3.14 14.27 16.36
C SER A 43 -1.65 14.49 16.09
N GLN A 44 -1.14 13.95 14.98
CA GLN A 44 0.24 14.16 14.52
C GLN A 44 0.51 15.63 14.17
N GLU A 45 -0.32 16.25 13.32
CA GLU A 45 -0.13 17.65 12.93
C GLU A 45 -0.26 18.59 14.14
N TYR A 46 -1.21 18.33 15.04
CA TYR A 46 -1.39 19.14 16.24
C TYR A 46 -0.18 19.10 17.18
N ARG A 47 0.51 17.95 17.28
CA ARG A 47 1.74 17.80 18.06
C ARG A 47 2.88 18.65 17.51
N ILE A 48 2.95 18.84 16.19
CA ILE A 48 3.91 19.75 15.54
C ILE A 48 3.49 21.20 15.79
N GLY A 49 2.19 21.48 15.70
CA GLY A 49 1.63 22.82 15.80
C GLY A 49 1.66 23.46 17.19
N VAL A 50 1.67 22.67 18.27
CA VAL A 50 1.55 23.15 19.65
C VAL A 50 2.69 22.66 20.55
N ALA A 51 3.38 23.59 21.19
CA ALA A 51 4.37 23.31 22.24
C ALA A 51 4.11 24.19 23.46
N GLU A 52 4.20 23.60 24.66
CA GLU A 52 3.99 24.31 25.94
C GLU A 52 2.67 25.10 26.03
N GLY A 53 1.60 24.60 25.41
CA GLY A 53 0.30 25.27 25.37
C GLY A 53 0.26 26.52 24.48
N ARG A 54 1.27 26.73 23.61
CA ARG A 54 1.32 27.80 22.62
C ARG A 54 1.36 27.22 21.22
N ILE A 55 0.76 27.95 20.27
CA ILE A 55 0.89 27.64 18.85
C ILE A 55 2.30 28.02 18.40
N VAL A 56 3.06 27.04 17.94
CA VAL A 56 4.41 27.22 17.37
C VAL A 56 4.42 27.09 15.85
N ALA A 57 3.45 26.37 15.27
CA ALA A 57 3.23 26.32 13.83
C ALA A 57 1.73 26.37 13.53
N ALA A 58 1.24 27.55 13.15
CA ALA A 58 -0.20 27.78 12.98
C ALA A 58 -0.81 26.98 11.83
N ALA A 59 -0.04 26.75 10.75
CA ALA A 59 -0.47 25.93 9.62
C ALA A 59 -0.79 24.48 10.06
N GLU A 60 0.04 23.90 10.93
CA GLU A 60 -0.14 22.51 11.41
C GLU A 60 -1.35 22.38 12.35
N VAL A 61 -1.63 23.40 13.16
CA VAL A 61 -2.85 23.43 14.00
C VAL A 61 -4.10 23.52 13.13
N GLU A 62 -4.03 24.30 12.04
CA GLU A 62 -5.12 24.41 11.09
C GLU A 62 -5.32 23.12 10.30
N GLU A 63 -4.25 22.45 9.87
CA GLU A 63 -4.31 21.15 9.22
C GLU A 63 -4.90 20.08 10.15
N ALA A 64 -4.50 20.08 11.43
CA ALA A 64 -5.09 19.21 12.44
C ALA A 64 -6.61 19.42 12.57
N ARG A 65 -7.07 20.67 12.55
CA ARG A 65 -8.49 21.01 12.58
C ARG A 65 -9.21 20.46 11.34
N LEU A 66 -8.64 20.65 10.16
CA LEU A 66 -9.21 20.17 8.89
C LEU A 66 -9.32 18.65 8.85
N PHE A 67 -8.31 17.92 9.34
CA PHE A 67 -8.39 16.46 9.45
C PHE A 67 -9.47 16.00 10.43
N LEU A 68 -9.64 16.67 11.58
CA LEU A 68 -10.74 16.35 12.50
C LEU A 68 -12.12 16.66 11.89
N GLU A 69 -12.24 17.69 11.07
CA GLU A 69 -13.49 17.99 10.37
C GLU A 69 -13.82 16.94 9.31
N GLU A 70 -12.82 16.43 8.60
CA GLU A 70 -12.99 15.31 7.68
C GLU A 70 -13.34 14.01 8.43
N SER A 71 -12.69 13.75 9.57
CA SER A 71 -13.03 12.65 10.47
C SER A 71 -14.48 12.74 10.93
N ARG A 72 -14.93 13.94 11.32
CA ARG A 72 -16.31 14.20 11.74
C ARG A 72 -17.31 13.95 10.60
N ARG A 73 -17.02 14.41 9.39
CA ARG A 73 -17.87 14.22 8.21
C ARG A 73 -18.03 12.73 7.90
N SER A 74 -16.91 11.99 7.93
CA SER A 74 -16.90 10.54 7.72
C SER A 74 -17.65 9.80 8.84
N ALA A 75 -17.48 10.24 10.08
CA ALA A 75 -18.14 9.67 11.26
C ALA A 75 -19.67 9.84 11.24
N ALA A 76 -20.20 10.81 10.51
CA ALA A 76 -21.64 11.02 10.37
C ALA A 76 -22.36 9.89 9.61
N ALA A 77 -21.63 9.10 8.83
CA ALA A 77 -22.15 7.91 8.16
C ALA A 77 -22.17 6.66 9.05
N LEU A 78 -21.60 6.72 10.26
CA LEU A 78 -21.55 5.61 11.21
C LEU A 78 -22.70 5.70 12.22
N SER A 79 -23.26 4.54 12.58
CA SER A 79 -24.32 4.47 13.60
C SER A 79 -23.77 4.70 15.00
N ALA A 80 -24.43 5.59 15.76
CA ALA A 80 -24.15 5.78 17.18
C ALA A 80 -24.73 4.64 18.02
N SER A 81 -24.08 4.33 19.14
CA SER A 81 -24.58 3.45 20.20
C SER A 81 -24.55 4.16 21.55
N ALA A 82 -25.06 3.49 22.59
CA ALA A 82 -24.95 3.97 23.97
C ALA A 82 -23.49 4.07 24.45
N GLU A 83 -22.59 3.26 23.87
CA GLU A 83 -21.18 3.16 24.26
C GLU A 83 -20.27 4.05 23.42
N LEU A 84 -20.64 4.34 22.16
CA LEU A 84 -19.85 5.13 21.24
C LEU A 84 -20.73 6.01 20.35
N ASN A 85 -20.53 7.32 20.43
CA ASN A 85 -21.04 8.28 19.48
C ASN A 85 -19.86 8.90 18.70
N PRO A 86 -19.54 8.42 17.49
CA PRO A 86 -18.36 8.86 16.74
C PRO A 86 -18.31 10.37 16.50
N VAL A 87 -19.44 10.98 16.12
CA VAL A 87 -19.52 12.43 15.87
C VAL A 87 -19.28 13.22 17.14
N ALA A 88 -19.92 12.85 18.26
CA ALA A 88 -19.74 13.54 19.54
C ALA A 88 -18.31 13.40 20.07
N THR A 89 -17.68 12.23 19.88
CA THR A 89 -16.28 12.02 20.24
C THR A 89 -15.38 12.95 19.43
N VAL A 90 -15.54 13.03 18.11
CA VAL A 90 -14.75 13.93 17.27
C VAL A 90 -15.00 15.41 17.61
N ASP A 91 -16.25 15.80 17.92
CA ASP A 91 -16.56 17.15 18.40
C ASP A 91 -15.80 17.50 19.70
N SER A 92 -15.59 16.53 20.58
CA SER A 92 -14.76 16.71 21.79
C SER A 92 -13.27 16.88 21.47
N LEU A 93 -12.76 16.22 20.43
CA LEU A 93 -11.38 16.39 19.96
C LEU A 93 -11.18 17.79 19.35
N LEU A 94 -12.14 18.24 18.52
CA LEU A 94 -12.15 19.60 17.98
C LEU A 94 -12.20 20.65 19.10
N ALA A 95 -12.99 20.42 20.15
CA ALA A 95 -13.02 21.30 21.31
C ALA A 95 -11.67 21.35 22.05
N LEU A 96 -10.98 20.21 22.17
CA LEU A 96 -9.65 20.15 22.78
C LEU A 96 -8.62 20.94 21.95
N VAL A 97 -8.62 20.78 20.63
CA VAL A 97 -7.75 21.55 19.72
C VAL A 97 -8.03 23.06 19.81
N ARG A 98 -9.31 23.47 19.78
CA ARG A 98 -9.71 24.88 19.96
C ARG A 98 -9.29 25.46 21.31
N GLY A 99 -9.31 24.64 22.35
CA GLY A 99 -8.89 25.02 23.70
C GLY A 99 -7.38 24.97 23.93
N LEU A 100 -6.57 24.69 22.90
CA LEU A 100 -5.12 24.48 23.00
C LEU A 100 -4.74 23.43 24.05
N GLY A 101 -5.54 22.36 24.16
CA GLY A 101 -5.26 21.25 25.06
C GLY A 101 -3.89 20.61 24.77
N ALA A 102 -3.29 19.97 25.77
CA ALA A 102 -1.97 19.37 25.61
C ALA A 102 -1.96 18.31 24.48
N PRO A 103 -0.94 18.28 23.59
CA PRO A 103 -0.84 17.29 22.51
C PRO A 103 -0.96 15.84 23.00
N ASP A 104 -0.34 15.50 24.13
CA ASP A 104 -0.43 14.16 24.72
C ASP A 104 -1.87 13.76 25.10
N SER A 105 -2.69 14.73 25.48
CA SER A 105 -4.10 14.51 25.79
C SER A 105 -4.94 14.24 24.53
N LEU A 106 -4.64 14.96 23.43
CA LEU A 106 -5.29 14.70 22.14
C LEU A 106 -4.93 13.29 21.65
N ASP A 107 -3.64 12.96 21.65
CA ASP A 107 -3.11 11.67 21.25
C ASP A 107 -3.73 10.50 22.03
N ALA A 108 -3.81 10.63 23.36
CA ALA A 108 -4.43 9.61 24.20
C ALA A 108 -5.91 9.39 23.85
N ARG A 109 -6.65 10.47 23.60
CA ARG A 109 -8.07 10.41 23.23
C ARG A 109 -8.27 9.83 21.83
N VAL A 110 -7.45 10.21 20.86
CA VAL A 110 -7.47 9.64 19.49
C VAL A 110 -7.17 8.14 19.53
N ARG A 111 -6.15 7.70 20.27
CA ARG A 111 -5.87 6.25 20.44
C ARG A 111 -7.04 5.50 21.07
N SER A 112 -7.65 6.07 22.11
CA SER A 112 -8.82 5.46 22.76
C SER A 112 -10.03 5.40 21.81
N PHE A 113 -10.27 6.47 21.06
CA PHE A 113 -11.35 6.56 20.08
C PHE A 113 -11.19 5.52 18.97
N ASN A 114 -9.98 5.42 18.40
CA ASN A 114 -9.69 4.45 17.35
C ASN A 114 -9.87 3.01 17.84
N ARG A 115 -9.44 2.70 19.07
CA ARG A 115 -9.68 1.38 19.67
C ARG A 115 -11.19 1.08 19.80
N ALA A 116 -11.96 2.03 20.33
CA ALA A 116 -13.40 1.86 20.46
C ALA A 116 -14.11 1.68 19.11
N LEU A 117 -13.67 2.39 18.06
CA LEU A 117 -14.16 2.19 16.70
C LEU A 117 -13.85 0.79 16.18
N ALA A 118 -12.59 0.34 16.30
CA ALA A 118 -12.15 -0.97 15.85
C ALA A 118 -12.97 -2.09 16.53
N ASP A 119 -13.11 -2.02 17.86
CA ASP A 119 -13.83 -3.01 18.66
C ASP A 119 -15.33 -3.02 18.31
N ARG A 120 -15.95 -1.84 18.18
CA ARG A 120 -17.39 -1.71 17.90
C ARG A 120 -17.77 -2.27 16.54
N PHE A 121 -16.97 -2.00 15.52
CA PHE A 121 -17.27 -2.38 14.15
C PHE A 121 -16.60 -3.69 13.73
N GLY A 122 -15.72 -4.26 14.56
CA GLY A 122 -14.99 -5.50 14.26
C GLY A 122 -14.01 -5.34 13.09
N VAL A 123 -13.41 -4.16 12.96
CA VAL A 123 -12.59 -3.79 11.79
C VAL A 123 -11.14 -3.57 12.22
N SER A 124 -10.20 -4.19 11.50
CA SER A 124 -8.79 -3.79 11.59
C SER A 124 -8.59 -2.42 10.95
N LEU A 125 -8.05 -1.46 11.68
CA LEU A 125 -7.86 -0.10 11.17
C LEU A 125 -6.68 0.02 10.21
N ASP A 126 -5.63 -0.77 10.47
CA ASP A 126 -4.41 -0.78 9.65
C ASP A 126 -4.37 -2.04 8.79
N GLU A 127 -4.45 -1.85 7.47
CA GLU A 127 -4.32 -2.91 6.46
C GLU A 127 -2.90 -2.91 5.91
N LEU A 128 -1.95 -3.47 6.69
CA LEU A 128 -0.59 -3.61 6.18
C LEU A 128 -0.47 -4.85 5.29
N PRO A 129 0.25 -4.76 4.16
CA PRO A 129 0.64 -5.91 3.38
C PRO A 129 1.43 -6.91 4.22
N SER A 130 1.15 -8.20 4.02
CA SER A 130 1.89 -9.32 4.62
C SER A 130 3.34 -9.41 4.11
N ARG A 131 3.66 -8.76 2.99
CA ARG A 131 5.01 -8.67 2.42
C ARG A 131 5.42 -7.22 2.21
N PRO A 132 6.74 -6.93 2.20
CA PRO A 132 7.24 -5.63 1.78
C PRO A 132 6.68 -5.22 0.41
N PRO A 133 6.14 -3.99 0.27
CA PRO A 133 5.79 -3.42 -1.02
C PRO A 133 6.98 -3.37 -1.97
N ASP A 134 6.70 -3.50 -3.27
CA ASP A 134 7.71 -3.44 -4.33
C ASP A 134 8.16 -1.99 -4.56
N LEU A 135 9.44 -1.71 -4.31
CA LEU A 135 10.02 -0.37 -4.48
C LEU A 135 10.11 0.07 -5.95
N ALA A 136 10.27 -0.86 -6.89
CA ALA A 136 10.33 -0.53 -8.31
C ALA A 136 8.95 -0.07 -8.80
N LEU A 137 7.89 -0.80 -8.42
CA LEU A 137 6.52 -0.36 -8.64
C LEU A 137 6.25 1.01 -7.99
N GLY A 138 6.71 1.19 -6.74
CA GLY A 138 6.56 2.45 -6.03
C GLY A 138 7.20 3.62 -6.77
N ALA A 139 8.38 3.42 -7.35
CA ALA A 139 9.08 4.41 -8.16
C ALA A 139 8.33 4.75 -9.46
N GLU A 140 7.72 3.76 -10.12
CA GLU A 140 6.89 3.97 -11.32
C GLU A 140 5.65 4.79 -10.99
N VAL A 141 4.91 4.40 -9.96
CA VAL A 141 3.70 5.10 -9.50
C VAL A 141 4.04 6.53 -9.06
N TYR A 142 5.14 6.71 -8.33
CA TYR A 142 5.62 8.03 -7.91
C TYR A 142 5.86 8.97 -9.10
N ARG A 143 6.57 8.48 -10.13
CA ARG A 143 6.86 9.26 -11.34
C ARG A 143 5.59 9.64 -12.08
N ALA A 144 4.63 8.71 -12.19
CA ALA A 144 3.37 8.94 -12.89
C ALA A 144 2.41 9.87 -12.15
N SER A 145 2.34 9.78 -10.81
CA SER A 145 1.24 10.39 -10.03
C SER A 145 1.68 11.46 -9.04
N CYS A 146 2.95 11.50 -8.63
CA CYS A 146 3.43 12.32 -7.50
C CYS A 146 4.48 13.34 -7.92
N ALA A 147 5.40 12.97 -8.80
CA ALA A 147 6.55 13.80 -9.20
C ALA A 147 6.15 15.12 -9.88
N GLY A 148 4.94 15.20 -10.46
CA GLY A 148 4.42 16.44 -11.04
C GLY A 148 4.39 17.60 -10.04
N CYS A 149 4.03 17.34 -8.78
CA CYS A 149 4.04 18.35 -7.71
C CYS A 149 5.26 18.22 -6.80
N HIS A 150 5.65 17.00 -6.43
CA HIS A 150 6.73 16.79 -5.46
C HIS A 150 8.14 16.78 -6.08
N GLY A 151 8.28 16.74 -7.41
CA GLY A 151 9.55 16.63 -8.12
C GLY A 151 10.13 15.21 -8.09
N ASP A 152 11.04 14.88 -9.01
CA ASP A 152 11.62 13.52 -9.12
C ASP A 152 12.38 13.07 -7.88
N ARG A 153 12.92 14.03 -7.11
CA ARG A 153 13.65 13.79 -5.86
C ARG A 153 12.82 14.07 -4.62
N GLY A 154 11.52 14.33 -4.77
CA GLY A 154 10.63 14.64 -3.65
C GLY A 154 10.92 15.94 -2.95
N ARG A 155 11.49 16.95 -3.62
CA ARG A 155 11.87 18.21 -2.98
C ARG A 155 10.75 19.26 -2.93
N GLY A 156 9.56 18.91 -3.39
CA GLY A 156 8.45 19.87 -3.53
C GLY A 156 8.65 20.86 -4.67
N ASP A 157 9.54 20.54 -5.63
CA ASP A 157 9.98 21.39 -6.73
C ASP A 157 9.50 20.89 -8.10
N GLY A 158 8.41 20.11 -8.11
CA GLY A 158 7.81 19.62 -9.35
C GLY A 158 7.30 20.75 -10.25
N PRO A 159 7.13 20.51 -11.56
CA PRO A 159 6.68 21.53 -12.51
C PRO A 159 5.30 22.11 -12.17
N LEU A 160 4.47 21.38 -11.42
CA LEU A 160 3.15 21.83 -10.95
C LEU A 160 3.17 22.43 -9.55
N ALA A 161 4.34 22.49 -8.88
CA ALA A 161 4.45 23.03 -7.52
C ALA A 161 4.21 24.54 -7.47
N ALA A 162 4.57 25.25 -8.54
CA ALA A 162 4.46 26.70 -8.60
C ALA A 162 2.99 27.15 -8.49
N GLY A 163 2.70 27.96 -7.46
CA GLY A 163 1.36 28.51 -7.23
C GLY A 163 0.44 27.65 -6.37
N LEU A 164 0.91 26.51 -5.85
CA LEU A 164 0.19 25.75 -4.83
C LEU A 164 0.42 26.37 -3.45
N ASP A 165 -0.67 26.54 -2.70
CA ASP A 165 -0.66 27.02 -1.32
C ASP A 165 -1.51 26.06 -0.45
N PRO A 166 -0.91 25.35 0.52
CA PRO A 166 0.52 25.33 0.82
C PRO A 166 1.36 24.67 -0.29
N ALA A 167 2.65 24.98 -0.32
CA ALA A 167 3.60 24.35 -1.23
C ALA A 167 3.72 22.84 -0.93
N PRO A 168 3.96 21.99 -1.94
CA PRO A 168 4.15 20.56 -1.71
C PRO A 168 5.30 20.27 -0.73
N ALA A 169 5.09 19.34 0.20
CA ALA A 169 6.10 18.96 1.18
C ALA A 169 7.38 18.43 0.51
N ASN A 170 8.52 18.80 1.10
CA ASN A 170 9.84 18.24 0.77
C ASN A 170 9.99 16.86 1.43
N LEU A 171 9.63 15.81 0.69
CA LEU A 171 9.76 14.39 1.07
C LEU A 171 11.22 13.94 1.28
N ALA A 172 12.20 14.73 0.87
CA ALA A 172 13.62 14.48 1.12
C ALA A 172 14.14 15.12 2.42
N ASP A 173 13.29 15.86 3.15
CA ASP A 173 13.67 16.48 4.43
C ASP A 173 13.67 15.47 5.58
N TRP A 174 14.86 15.10 6.04
CA TRP A 174 15.03 14.23 7.20
C TRP A 174 14.45 14.82 8.48
N GLY A 175 14.74 16.10 8.75
CA GLY A 175 14.38 16.75 10.02
C GLY A 175 12.87 16.89 10.19
N ALA A 176 12.15 17.12 9.10
CA ALA A 176 10.70 17.22 9.12
C ALA A 176 9.99 15.85 9.16
N LEU A 177 10.60 14.79 8.60
CA LEU A 177 9.89 13.53 8.30
C LEU A 177 10.44 12.30 9.02
N SER A 178 11.43 12.44 9.91
CA SER A 178 12.00 11.32 10.67
C SER A 178 10.98 10.61 11.57
N ASP A 179 9.96 11.33 12.03
CA ASP A 179 8.90 10.80 12.88
C ASP A 179 7.73 10.18 12.09
N GLN A 180 7.84 10.09 10.76
CA GLN A 180 6.81 9.55 9.87
C GLN A 180 7.13 8.11 9.43
N SER A 181 6.13 7.23 9.50
CA SER A 181 6.22 5.83 9.04
C SER A 181 5.66 5.64 7.62
N PRO A 182 5.98 4.53 6.91
CA PRO A 182 5.33 4.19 5.65
C PRO A 182 3.80 4.10 5.74
N LEU A 183 3.26 3.70 6.89
CA LEU A 183 1.81 3.71 7.15
C LEU A 183 1.25 5.13 7.16
N ASP A 184 1.98 6.12 7.71
CA ASP A 184 1.55 7.52 7.69
C ASP A 184 1.56 8.09 6.26
N TYR A 185 2.55 7.71 5.45
CA TYR A 185 2.55 8.01 4.01
C TYR A 185 1.35 7.38 3.30
N TYR A 186 1.08 6.10 3.57
CA TYR A 186 -0.06 5.40 2.98
C TYR A 186 -1.39 6.06 3.35
N ARG A 187 -1.56 6.48 4.61
CA ARG A 187 -2.76 7.20 5.05
C ARG A 187 -2.94 8.50 4.27
N ARG A 188 -1.91 9.36 4.21
CA ARG A 188 -1.96 10.63 3.45
C ARG A 188 -2.22 10.40 1.96
N ILE A 189 -1.62 9.37 1.36
CA ILE A 189 -1.88 9.03 -0.05
C ILE A 189 -3.31 8.53 -0.24
N ASN A 190 -3.82 7.70 0.67
CA ASN A 190 -5.18 7.16 0.58
C ASN A 190 -6.23 8.29 0.60
N ILE A 191 -6.18 9.14 1.64
CA ILE A 191 -7.22 10.15 1.88
C ILE A 191 -6.91 11.54 1.29
N GLY A 192 -5.67 11.79 0.85
CA GLY A 192 -5.19 13.13 0.47
C GLY A 192 -4.81 13.97 1.70
N VAL A 193 -4.45 15.23 1.44
CA VAL A 193 -4.17 16.21 2.50
C VAL A 193 -5.21 17.31 2.42
N VAL A 194 -6.12 17.34 3.41
CA VAL A 194 -7.30 18.20 3.42
C VAL A 194 -6.89 19.67 3.44
N GLY A 195 -7.50 20.48 2.57
CA GLY A 195 -7.17 21.91 2.45
C GLY A 195 -5.97 22.21 1.56
N THR A 196 -5.39 21.20 0.90
CA THR A 196 -4.29 21.36 -0.05
C THR A 196 -4.68 20.87 -1.45
N ALA A 197 -3.77 21.03 -2.41
CA ALA A 197 -3.93 20.48 -3.75
C ALA A 197 -3.70 18.96 -3.85
N MET A 198 -3.27 18.28 -2.78
CA MET A 198 -3.02 16.84 -2.79
C MET A 198 -4.34 16.05 -2.69
N PRO A 199 -4.79 15.38 -3.77
CA PRO A 199 -6.07 14.68 -3.77
C PRO A 199 -6.00 13.34 -3.04
N ALA A 200 -7.15 12.78 -2.71
CA ALA A 200 -7.27 11.38 -2.33
C ALA A 200 -6.97 10.45 -3.53
N PHE A 201 -6.20 9.39 -3.29
CA PHE A 201 -5.87 8.38 -4.30
C PHE A 201 -6.58 7.04 -4.09
N GLU A 202 -7.38 6.88 -3.04
CA GLU A 202 -8.07 5.62 -2.74
C GLU A 202 -8.93 5.07 -3.90
N ASP A 203 -9.58 5.95 -4.65
CA ASP A 203 -10.40 5.61 -5.83
C ASP A 203 -9.63 5.70 -7.15
N ARG A 204 -8.37 6.15 -7.11
CA ARG A 204 -7.52 6.40 -8.30
C ARG A 204 -6.42 5.35 -8.48
N LEU A 205 -5.94 4.78 -7.39
CA LEU A 205 -4.87 3.79 -7.36
C LEU A 205 -5.28 2.58 -6.50
N PRO A 206 -5.01 1.35 -6.96
CA PRO A 206 -5.24 0.16 -6.16
C PRO A 206 -4.35 0.17 -4.91
N ALA A 207 -4.80 -0.49 -3.83
CA ALA A 207 -4.09 -0.51 -2.55
C ALA A 207 -2.63 -0.98 -2.67
N ARG A 208 -2.35 -1.94 -3.56
CA ARG A 208 -0.98 -2.42 -3.86
C ARG A 208 -0.06 -1.29 -4.32
N GLU A 209 -0.54 -0.46 -5.25
CA GLU A 209 0.23 0.68 -5.78
C GLU A 209 0.39 1.76 -4.72
N ARG A 210 -0.67 2.06 -3.95
CA ARG A 210 -0.60 3.03 -2.85
C ARG A 210 0.41 2.63 -1.78
N TRP A 211 0.47 1.36 -1.40
CA TRP A 211 1.49 0.86 -0.47
C TRP A 211 2.90 0.91 -1.06
N ALA A 212 3.05 0.57 -2.35
CA ALA A 212 4.33 0.65 -3.05
C ALA A 212 4.87 2.09 -3.09
N VAL A 213 4.04 3.06 -3.50
CA VAL A 213 4.46 4.46 -3.54
C VAL A 213 4.65 5.05 -2.14
N ALA A 214 3.87 4.62 -1.14
CA ALA A 214 4.07 5.05 0.25
C ALA A 214 5.45 4.61 0.78
N LEU A 215 5.83 3.35 0.55
CA LEU A 215 7.16 2.87 0.92
C LEU A 215 8.24 3.63 0.13
N TYR A 216 8.11 3.72 -1.19
CA TYR A 216 9.10 4.41 -2.03
C TYR A 216 9.30 5.87 -1.62
N ALA A 217 8.21 6.64 -1.47
CA ALA A 217 8.25 8.03 -1.06
C ALA A 217 8.94 8.21 0.31
N SER A 218 8.71 7.28 1.25
CA SER A 218 9.39 7.30 2.55
C SER A 218 10.90 7.11 2.46
N THR A 219 11.41 6.56 1.35
CA THR A 219 12.86 6.36 1.15
C THR A 219 13.58 7.56 0.51
N LEU A 220 12.86 8.56 -0.01
CA LEU A 220 13.47 9.67 -0.78
C LEU A 220 14.42 10.55 0.05
N ARG A 221 14.24 10.59 1.38
CA ARG A 221 15.13 11.27 2.33
C ARG A 221 16.37 10.46 2.72
N LEU A 222 16.44 9.20 2.33
CA LEU A 222 17.47 8.26 2.78
C LEU A 222 18.62 8.15 1.77
N PRO A 223 19.85 7.92 2.24
CA PRO A 223 20.96 7.57 1.36
C PRO A 223 20.80 6.15 0.83
N PRO A 224 21.63 5.73 -0.15
CA PRO A 224 21.68 4.34 -0.57
C PRO A 224 21.88 3.38 0.62
N ALA A 225 21.17 2.26 0.58
CA ALA A 225 21.23 1.23 1.61
C ALA A 225 22.64 0.67 1.79
N SER A 226 23.00 0.34 3.04
CA SER A 226 24.26 -0.32 3.38
C SER A 226 24.01 -1.45 4.36
N GLY A 227 24.53 -2.64 4.05
CA GLY A 227 24.37 -3.85 4.85
C GLY A 227 23.00 -4.51 4.67
N GLU A 228 22.71 -5.49 5.52
CA GLU A 228 21.41 -6.18 5.55
C GLU A 228 20.55 -5.66 6.71
N ALA A 229 19.23 -5.69 6.53
CA ALA A 229 18.29 -5.49 7.63
C ALA A 229 18.47 -6.59 8.70
N PRO A 230 18.54 -6.23 9.99
CA PRO A 230 18.53 -7.20 11.09
C PRO A 230 17.30 -8.11 11.00
N GLU A 231 17.42 -9.38 11.36
CA GLU A 231 16.35 -10.38 11.23
C GLU A 231 15.01 -9.92 11.84
N GLY A 232 15.05 -9.36 13.06
CA GLY A 232 13.87 -8.85 13.75
C GLY A 232 13.22 -7.59 13.15
N LEU A 233 13.83 -7.00 12.12
CA LEU A 233 13.37 -5.80 11.39
C LEU A 233 13.14 -6.09 9.90
N ARG A 234 13.05 -7.36 9.48
CA ARG A 234 12.70 -7.74 8.10
C ARG A 234 11.19 -7.83 7.84
N ASP A 235 10.39 -7.88 8.90
CA ASP A 235 8.94 -7.93 8.79
C ASP A 235 8.35 -6.53 8.51
N PHE A 236 7.73 -6.38 7.34
CA PHE A 236 7.08 -5.13 6.96
C PHE A 236 5.82 -4.82 7.77
N ALA A 237 5.07 -5.82 8.21
CA ALA A 237 3.87 -5.59 9.03
C ALA A 237 4.21 -4.90 10.36
N ARG A 238 5.44 -5.13 10.84
CA ARG A 238 6.03 -4.41 11.97
C ARG A 238 6.65 -3.07 11.53
N THR A 239 7.62 -3.10 10.61
CA THR A 239 8.44 -1.91 10.31
C THR A 239 7.68 -0.84 9.55
N GLY A 240 6.63 -1.19 8.80
CA GLY A 240 5.75 -0.25 8.12
C GLY A 240 4.98 0.68 9.07
N LYS A 241 4.80 0.28 10.34
CA LYS A 241 4.19 1.11 11.40
C LYS A 241 5.18 1.97 12.16
N MET A 242 6.47 1.65 12.06
CA MET A 242 7.52 2.33 12.82
C MET A 242 7.98 3.56 12.05
N SER A 243 8.17 4.67 12.74
CA SER A 243 8.84 5.85 12.19
C SER A 243 10.32 5.55 11.94
N ASP A 244 10.97 6.44 11.19
CA ASP A 244 12.41 6.29 11.00
C ASP A 244 13.20 6.49 12.29
N ALA A 245 12.77 7.43 13.14
CA ALA A 245 13.34 7.64 14.47
C ALA A 245 13.23 6.39 15.36
N GLU A 246 12.09 5.70 15.36
CA GLU A 246 11.89 4.44 16.11
C GLU A 246 12.74 3.28 15.55
N LEU A 247 12.95 3.23 14.23
CA LEU A 247 13.87 2.26 13.63
C LEU A 247 15.33 2.56 13.99
N LEU A 248 15.74 3.82 14.03
CA LEU A 248 17.09 4.20 14.47
C LEU A 248 17.32 3.82 15.94
N ASP A 249 16.35 4.05 16.82
CA ASP A 249 16.42 3.58 18.21
C ASP A 249 16.59 2.07 18.30
N SER A 250 15.80 1.33 17.50
CA SER A 250 15.86 -0.13 17.44
C SER A 250 17.23 -0.64 16.92
N LEU A 251 17.92 0.18 16.11
CA LEU A 251 19.27 -0.08 15.62
C LEU A 251 20.37 0.39 16.58
N ALA A 252 20.00 1.02 17.70
CA ALA A 252 20.88 1.78 18.59
C ALA A 252 21.75 2.80 17.81
N ALA A 253 21.16 3.41 16.77
CA ALA A 253 21.81 4.40 15.93
C ALA A 253 21.39 5.82 16.36
N PRO A 254 22.29 6.82 16.31
CA PRO A 254 21.94 8.20 16.60
C PRO A 254 20.87 8.73 15.63
N ARG A 255 19.97 9.59 16.13
CA ARG A 255 18.93 10.28 15.33
C ARG A 255 19.44 11.56 14.62
N ASP A 256 20.74 11.75 14.58
CA ASP A 256 21.42 12.94 14.08
C ASP A 256 21.46 13.04 12.54
N GLY A 257 20.79 12.13 11.83
CA GLY A 257 20.85 12.05 10.38
C GLY A 257 22.20 11.57 9.86
N SER A 258 23.03 10.92 10.69
CA SER A 258 24.32 10.39 10.26
C SER A 258 24.16 9.40 9.11
N ARG A 259 24.97 9.57 8.08
CA ARG A 259 24.90 8.78 6.84
C ARG A 259 24.95 7.26 7.09
N CYS A 260 25.73 6.82 8.08
CA CYS A 260 25.83 5.41 8.45
C CYS A 260 24.53 4.87 9.05
N GLY A 261 23.93 5.59 10.02
CA GLY A 261 22.65 5.23 10.61
C GLY A 261 21.54 5.21 9.57
N LEU A 262 21.45 6.26 8.75
CA LEU A 262 20.44 6.36 7.69
C LEU A 262 20.61 5.29 6.60
N ALA A 263 21.85 4.88 6.26
CA ALA A 263 22.07 3.81 5.28
C ALA A 263 21.66 2.43 5.82
N ARG A 264 21.80 2.18 7.13
CA ARG A 264 21.27 0.97 7.78
C ARG A 264 19.73 0.99 7.83
N LEU A 265 19.15 2.15 8.10
CA LEU A 265 17.69 2.31 8.03
C LEU A 265 17.18 2.09 6.61
N ALA A 266 17.87 2.65 5.60
CA ALA A 266 17.56 2.41 4.19
C ALA A 266 17.62 0.92 3.85
N ALA A 267 18.52 0.14 4.46
CA ALA A 267 18.55 -1.31 4.30
C ALA A 267 17.31 -2.01 4.89
N ILE A 268 16.69 -1.47 5.95
CA ILE A 268 15.40 -1.95 6.45
C ILE A 268 14.28 -1.59 5.48
N ARG A 269 14.17 -0.32 5.08
CA ARG A 269 13.10 0.14 4.16
C ARG A 269 13.20 -0.49 2.78
N SER A 270 14.42 -0.84 2.37
CA SER A 270 14.71 -1.51 1.11
C SER A 270 14.90 -3.00 1.26
N SER A 271 14.67 -3.57 2.46
CA SER A 271 14.64 -5.01 2.65
C SER A 271 13.37 -5.57 2.02
N GLN A 272 13.42 -5.67 0.69
CA GLN A 272 12.63 -6.63 -0.01
C GLN A 272 13.20 -7.99 0.39
N SER A 273 12.34 -8.91 0.83
CA SER A 273 12.75 -10.32 0.89
C SER A 273 13.29 -10.63 -0.50
N ALA A 274 14.61 -10.88 -0.62
CA ALA A 274 15.35 -10.87 -1.88
C ALA A 274 14.47 -11.47 -2.98
N SER A 275 14.09 -10.64 -3.97
CA SER A 275 13.24 -11.10 -5.06
C SER A 275 14.04 -12.16 -5.80
N SER A 276 13.72 -13.42 -5.53
CA SER A 276 14.17 -14.50 -6.40
C SER A 276 13.54 -14.25 -7.78
N PRO A 277 14.17 -14.73 -8.87
CA PRO A 277 13.51 -14.75 -10.19
C PRO A 277 12.10 -15.36 -10.10
N ALA A 278 11.91 -16.33 -9.22
CA ALA A 278 10.60 -16.88 -8.91
C ALA A 278 9.64 -15.90 -8.22
N GLY A 279 10.12 -15.06 -7.30
CA GLY A 279 9.35 -13.99 -6.67
C GLY A 279 8.87 -12.93 -7.67
N GLU A 280 9.68 -12.60 -8.68
CA GLU A 280 9.32 -11.69 -9.77
C GLU A 280 8.21 -12.27 -10.65
N VAL A 281 8.36 -13.53 -11.08
CA VAL A 281 7.32 -14.24 -11.83
C VAL A 281 6.02 -14.32 -11.04
N LEU A 282 6.07 -14.68 -9.75
CA LEU A 282 4.87 -14.68 -8.90
C LEU A 282 4.24 -13.30 -8.74
N GLY A 283 5.04 -12.23 -8.84
CA GLY A 283 4.56 -10.84 -8.91
C GLY A 283 3.75 -10.56 -10.17
N ILE A 284 4.27 -10.99 -11.33
CA ILE A 284 3.58 -10.86 -12.63
C ILE A 284 2.27 -11.67 -12.61
N VAL A 285 2.32 -12.90 -12.10
CA VAL A 285 1.15 -13.78 -11.97
C VAL A 285 0.04 -13.12 -11.13
N ARG A 286 0.39 -12.51 -9.98
CA ARG A 286 -0.57 -11.77 -9.14
C ARG A 286 -1.24 -10.63 -9.92
N ALA A 287 -0.47 -9.83 -10.66
CA ALA A 287 -1.01 -8.74 -11.46
C ALA A 287 -1.94 -9.25 -12.59
N GLN A 288 -1.61 -10.38 -13.20
CA GLN A 288 -2.45 -11.02 -14.21
C GLN A 288 -3.75 -11.57 -13.61
N VAL A 289 -3.71 -12.19 -12.42
CA VAL A 289 -4.92 -12.63 -11.68
C VAL A 289 -5.82 -11.44 -11.34
N ASP A 290 -5.26 -10.32 -10.90
CA ASP A 290 -6.02 -9.09 -10.64
C ASP A 290 -6.67 -8.55 -11.92
N THR A 291 -5.95 -8.63 -13.05
CA THR A 291 -6.49 -8.25 -14.37
C THR A 291 -7.64 -9.16 -14.79
N VAL A 292 -7.49 -10.47 -14.62
CA VAL A 292 -8.55 -11.47 -14.90
C VAL A 292 -9.80 -11.16 -14.09
N TYR A 293 -9.62 -10.87 -12.81
CA TYR A 293 -10.72 -10.52 -11.92
C TYR A 293 -11.45 -9.26 -12.39
N ALA A 294 -10.72 -8.19 -12.74
CA ALA A 294 -11.32 -6.96 -13.25
C ALA A 294 -12.09 -7.19 -14.57
N LEU A 295 -11.54 -7.99 -15.48
CA LEU A 295 -12.19 -8.35 -16.74
C LEU A 295 -13.44 -9.22 -16.52
N ALA A 296 -13.37 -10.21 -15.63
CA ALA A 296 -14.50 -11.09 -15.32
C ALA A 296 -15.66 -10.31 -14.67
N ARG A 297 -15.35 -9.34 -13.80
CA ARG A 297 -16.36 -8.47 -13.18
C ARG A 297 -17.11 -7.58 -14.15
N THR A 298 -16.49 -7.24 -15.28
CA THR A 298 -17.12 -6.45 -16.35
C THR A 298 -17.80 -7.34 -17.40
N GLY A 299 -17.83 -8.66 -17.20
CA GLY A 299 -18.38 -9.61 -18.16
C GLY A 299 -17.57 -9.70 -19.46
N HIS A 300 -16.30 -9.29 -19.45
CA HIS A 300 -15.50 -9.24 -20.67
C HIS A 300 -15.20 -10.67 -21.17
N PRO A 301 -15.53 -11.01 -22.43
CA PRO A 301 -15.35 -12.37 -22.96
C PRO A 301 -13.89 -12.90 -22.95
N GLY A 302 -12.90 -12.01 -22.80
CA GLY A 302 -11.48 -12.39 -22.73
C GLY A 302 -10.99 -12.79 -21.34
N ALA A 303 -11.82 -12.72 -20.30
CA ALA A 303 -11.39 -12.96 -18.93
C ALA A 303 -10.87 -14.39 -18.71
N SER A 304 -11.57 -15.40 -19.24
CA SER A 304 -11.13 -16.80 -19.14
C SER A 304 -9.84 -17.07 -19.92
N THR A 305 -9.62 -16.40 -21.05
CA THR A 305 -8.35 -16.47 -21.80
C THR A 305 -7.21 -15.87 -21.00
N ARG A 306 -7.40 -14.69 -20.39
CA ARG A 306 -6.37 -14.08 -19.53
C ARG A 306 -6.06 -14.91 -18.28
N ALA A 307 -7.02 -15.70 -17.79
CA ALA A 307 -6.80 -16.62 -16.68
C ALA A 307 -5.83 -17.75 -17.06
N LEU A 308 -5.90 -18.21 -18.31
CA LEU A 308 -4.95 -19.18 -18.85
C LEU A 308 -3.55 -18.56 -19.01
N ASP A 309 -3.44 -17.33 -19.49
CA ASP A 309 -2.15 -16.63 -19.61
C ASP A 309 -1.47 -16.46 -18.24
N ALA A 310 -2.25 -16.19 -17.20
CA ALA A 310 -1.75 -16.11 -15.82
C ALA A 310 -1.18 -17.46 -15.34
N TYR A 311 -1.88 -18.56 -15.62
CA TYR A 311 -1.40 -19.90 -15.32
C TYR A 311 -0.13 -20.27 -16.10
N MET A 312 -0.07 -19.96 -17.40
CA MET A 312 1.13 -20.18 -18.21
C MET A 312 2.35 -19.43 -17.68
N THR A 313 2.13 -18.24 -17.12
CA THR A 313 3.20 -17.48 -16.47
C THR A 313 3.63 -18.16 -15.17
N PHE A 314 2.69 -18.72 -14.40
CA PHE A 314 2.96 -19.50 -13.19
C PHE A 314 3.73 -20.81 -13.47
N GLU A 315 3.52 -21.47 -14.61
CA GLU A 315 4.25 -22.70 -14.97
C GLU A 315 5.78 -22.55 -14.92
N GLN A 316 6.30 -21.32 -15.13
CA GLN A 316 7.72 -21.02 -15.06
C GLN A 316 8.32 -21.29 -13.66
N VAL A 317 7.50 -21.17 -12.61
CA VAL A 317 7.90 -21.38 -11.21
C VAL A 317 7.28 -22.63 -10.59
N GLU A 318 6.25 -23.19 -11.20
CA GLU A 318 5.52 -24.35 -10.69
C GLU A 318 6.41 -25.57 -10.46
N ARG A 319 7.34 -25.86 -11.39
CA ARG A 319 8.25 -27.01 -11.25
C ARG A 319 9.17 -26.87 -10.05
N GLU A 320 9.71 -25.67 -9.85
CA GLU A 320 10.54 -25.37 -8.70
C GLU A 320 9.72 -25.45 -7.41
N LEU A 321 8.49 -24.90 -7.43
CA LEU A 321 7.58 -24.95 -6.29
C LEU A 321 7.24 -26.39 -5.92
N ARG A 322 6.87 -27.23 -6.90
CA ARG A 322 6.54 -28.63 -6.68
C ARG A 322 7.71 -29.42 -6.09
N GLY A 323 8.94 -29.05 -6.43
CA GLY A 323 10.15 -29.61 -5.83
C GLY A 323 10.32 -29.27 -4.34
N ARG A 324 9.74 -28.16 -3.86
CA ARG A 324 9.81 -27.71 -2.46
C ARG A 324 8.55 -28.03 -1.66
N ASP A 325 7.39 -27.89 -2.28
CA ASP A 325 6.06 -28.09 -1.70
C ASP A 325 5.09 -28.56 -2.80
N ALA A 326 5.02 -29.88 -3.01
CA ALA A 326 4.15 -30.49 -4.01
C ALA A 326 2.66 -30.30 -3.71
N ALA A 327 2.28 -30.20 -2.43
CA ALA A 327 0.90 -30.02 -2.02
C ALA A 327 0.41 -28.61 -2.40
N LEU A 328 1.22 -27.58 -2.12
CA LEU A 328 0.93 -26.20 -2.48
C LEU A 328 0.89 -26.00 -4.00
N ALA A 329 1.76 -26.66 -4.76
CA ALA A 329 1.71 -26.60 -6.22
C ALA A 329 0.38 -27.14 -6.77
N ALA A 330 -0.08 -28.29 -6.26
CA ALA A 330 -1.37 -28.88 -6.67
C ALA A 330 -2.59 -28.04 -6.22
N GLU A 331 -2.50 -27.40 -5.04
CA GLU A 331 -3.51 -26.44 -4.56
C GLU A 331 -3.64 -25.27 -5.54
N LEU A 332 -2.52 -24.65 -5.92
CA LEU A 332 -2.50 -23.52 -6.86
C LEU A 332 -3.01 -23.90 -8.24
N GLU A 333 -2.68 -25.07 -8.76
CA GLU A 333 -3.24 -25.58 -10.03
C GLU A 333 -4.77 -25.66 -9.98
N THR A 334 -5.30 -26.19 -8.87
CA THR A 334 -6.75 -26.29 -8.65
C THR A 334 -7.39 -24.90 -8.59
N ASP A 335 -6.74 -23.95 -7.92
CA ASP A 335 -7.24 -22.58 -7.79
C ASP A 335 -7.17 -21.79 -9.11
N PHE A 336 -6.15 -22.01 -9.95
CA PHE A 336 -6.10 -21.45 -11.30
C PHE A 336 -7.22 -22.00 -12.18
N ALA A 337 -7.51 -23.31 -12.08
CA ALA A 337 -8.64 -23.91 -12.78
C ALA A 337 -9.98 -23.31 -12.31
N ALA A 338 -10.15 -23.11 -11.00
CA ALA A 338 -11.33 -22.48 -10.42
C ALA A 338 -11.48 -21.02 -10.88
N LEU A 339 -10.40 -20.22 -10.87
CA LEU A 339 -10.40 -18.85 -11.37
C LEU A 339 -10.81 -18.80 -12.84
N ARG A 340 -10.27 -19.68 -13.69
CA ARG A 340 -10.60 -19.71 -15.12
C ARG A 340 -12.07 -20.05 -15.37
N ALA A 341 -12.61 -21.01 -14.63
CA ALA A 341 -14.02 -21.40 -14.72
C ALA A 341 -14.94 -20.25 -14.27
N ALA A 342 -14.65 -19.66 -13.11
CA ALA A 342 -15.41 -18.52 -12.58
C ALA A 342 -15.31 -17.29 -13.49
N ALA A 343 -14.13 -17.01 -14.04
CA ALA A 343 -13.93 -15.90 -14.98
C ALA A 343 -14.72 -16.07 -16.28
N GLY A 344 -15.01 -17.31 -16.70
CA GLY A 344 -15.91 -17.59 -17.82
C GLY A 344 -17.39 -17.39 -17.48
N ALA A 345 -17.78 -17.56 -16.22
CA ALA A 345 -19.13 -17.35 -15.73
C ALA A 345 -19.45 -15.87 -15.41
N GLY A 346 -18.42 -15.04 -15.18
CA GLY A 346 -18.55 -13.61 -14.89
C GLY A 346 -18.44 -13.28 -13.39
N ALA A 347 -18.97 -12.12 -12.98
CA ALA A 347 -18.94 -11.69 -11.58
C ALA A 347 -19.76 -12.64 -10.68
N GLY A 348 -19.17 -13.10 -9.57
CA GLY A 348 -19.87 -13.96 -8.61
C GLY A 348 -18.99 -14.39 -7.43
N PRO A 349 -19.59 -15.01 -6.39
CA PRO A 349 -18.87 -15.42 -5.19
C PRO A 349 -17.74 -16.41 -5.47
N ASP A 350 -17.88 -17.25 -6.50
CA ASP A 350 -16.84 -18.20 -6.90
C ASP A 350 -15.60 -17.51 -7.46
N LEU A 351 -15.77 -16.36 -8.15
CA LEU A 351 -14.68 -15.54 -8.68
C LEU A 351 -13.93 -14.85 -7.53
N ASP A 352 -14.65 -14.29 -6.57
CA ASP A 352 -14.09 -13.65 -5.37
C ASP A 352 -13.28 -14.67 -4.55
N ALA A 353 -13.88 -15.83 -4.27
CA ALA A 353 -13.24 -16.89 -3.52
C ALA A 353 -12.00 -17.45 -4.24
N ALA A 354 -12.05 -17.61 -5.57
CA ALA A 354 -10.88 -18.06 -6.34
C ALA A 354 -9.73 -17.04 -6.31
N ARG A 355 -10.03 -15.74 -6.40
CA ARG A 355 -9.01 -14.68 -6.29
C ARG A 355 -8.34 -14.68 -4.91
N GLU A 356 -9.11 -14.78 -3.84
CA GLU A 356 -8.58 -14.78 -2.47
C GLU A 356 -7.71 -16.01 -2.18
N ARG A 357 -8.13 -17.20 -2.64
CA ARG A 357 -7.32 -18.42 -2.53
C ARG A 357 -6.02 -18.30 -3.31
N LEU A 358 -6.07 -17.82 -4.56
CA LEU A 358 -4.85 -17.57 -5.35
C LEU A 358 -3.93 -16.53 -4.71
N ALA A 359 -4.47 -15.44 -4.18
CA ALA A 359 -3.66 -14.45 -3.45
C ALA A 359 -2.93 -15.14 -2.29
N THR A 360 -3.65 -15.91 -1.47
CA THR A 360 -3.10 -16.63 -0.30
C THR A 360 -2.10 -17.73 -0.69
N GLY A 361 -2.33 -18.43 -1.80
CA GLY A 361 -1.43 -19.47 -2.31
C GLY A 361 -0.15 -18.88 -2.90
N LEU A 362 -0.25 -17.79 -3.67
CA LEU A 362 0.89 -17.15 -4.36
C LEU A 362 1.86 -16.47 -3.38
N ASP A 363 1.37 -15.65 -2.46
CA ASP A 363 1.27 -16.10 -1.09
C ASP A 363 2.43 -16.88 -0.46
N ARG A 364 2.04 -18.08 -0.06
CA ARG A 364 2.88 -19.16 0.46
C ARG A 364 3.94 -19.62 -0.54
N ALA A 365 3.66 -19.60 -1.84
CA ALA A 365 4.60 -20.03 -2.87
C ALA A 365 5.84 -19.13 -2.92
N ALA A 366 5.65 -17.81 -2.80
CA ALA A 366 6.75 -16.85 -2.73
C ALA A 366 7.64 -17.11 -1.50
N ALA A 367 7.04 -17.47 -0.35
CA ALA A 367 7.79 -17.80 0.85
C ALA A 367 8.59 -19.12 0.68
N ALA A 368 7.96 -20.16 0.15
CA ALA A 368 8.61 -21.45 -0.12
C ALA A 368 9.80 -21.33 -1.10
N LEU A 369 9.65 -20.49 -2.13
CA LEU A 369 10.67 -20.25 -3.15
C LEU A 369 11.74 -19.25 -2.69
N GLY A 370 11.41 -18.32 -1.79
CA GLY A 370 12.37 -17.38 -1.20
C GLY A 370 13.32 -17.98 -0.16
N ALA A 371 12.93 -19.07 0.52
CA ALA A 371 13.71 -19.68 1.61
C ALA A 371 15.07 -20.32 1.19
N GLY A 372 15.34 -20.46 -0.12
CA GLY A 372 16.51 -21.17 -0.65
C GLY A 372 17.79 -20.34 -0.85
N LEU A 373 17.74 -19.01 -0.64
CA LEU A 373 18.87 -18.09 -0.85
C LEU A 373 19.72 -17.88 0.43
N SER A 374 19.89 -18.92 1.26
CA SER A 374 20.89 -18.89 2.32
C SER A 374 22.30 -18.89 1.71
N ARG A 375 23.19 -18.02 2.22
CA ARG A 375 24.57 -17.75 1.74
C ARG A 375 25.41 -19.00 1.40
N THR A 376 25.10 -20.14 2.01
CA THR A 376 25.74 -21.42 1.72
C THR A 376 25.52 -21.89 0.28
N ASN A 377 24.35 -21.61 -0.30
CA ASN A 377 23.98 -22.12 -1.62
C ASN A 377 24.60 -21.31 -2.76
N LEU A 378 24.73 -19.98 -2.59
CA LEU A 378 25.44 -19.11 -3.55
C LEU A 378 26.95 -19.40 -3.57
N PHE A 379 27.53 -19.73 -2.40
CA PHE A 379 28.91 -20.18 -2.32
C PHE A 379 29.11 -21.52 -3.05
N VAL A 380 28.24 -22.50 -2.82
CA VAL A 380 28.33 -23.81 -3.48
C VAL A 380 28.09 -23.69 -4.99
N GLN A 381 27.14 -22.87 -5.44
CA GLN A 381 26.92 -22.65 -6.87
C GLN A 381 28.09 -21.93 -7.54
N SER A 382 28.65 -20.90 -6.92
CA SER A 382 29.86 -20.22 -7.44
C SER A 382 31.06 -21.18 -7.47
N PHE A 383 31.19 -22.03 -6.45
CA PHE A 383 32.21 -23.07 -6.39
C PHE A 383 32.02 -24.11 -7.50
N VAL A 384 30.80 -24.61 -7.74
CA VAL A 384 30.52 -25.60 -8.80
C VAL A 384 30.73 -25.02 -10.20
N ILE A 385 30.37 -23.76 -10.44
CA ILE A 385 30.64 -23.08 -11.72
C ILE A 385 32.15 -22.93 -11.91
N MET A 386 32.88 -22.46 -10.89
CA MET A 386 34.34 -22.32 -10.94
C MET A 386 35.05 -23.67 -11.11
N LEU A 387 34.53 -24.73 -10.50
CA LEU A 387 35.09 -26.08 -10.61
C LEU A 387 34.82 -26.68 -11.99
N ARG A 388 33.67 -26.39 -12.59
CA ARG A 388 33.33 -26.82 -13.95
C ARG A 388 34.19 -26.13 -15.00
N GLU A 389 34.28 -24.80 -14.95
CA GLU A 389 35.12 -24.00 -15.85
C GLU A 389 36.61 -24.30 -15.66
N GLY A 390 37.04 -24.50 -14.41
CA GLY A 390 38.42 -24.89 -14.08
C GLY A 390 38.79 -26.28 -14.61
N LEU A 391 37.84 -27.23 -14.66
CA LEU A 391 38.08 -28.56 -15.23
C LEU A 391 38.13 -28.53 -16.75
N GLU A 392 37.29 -27.72 -17.40
CA GLU A 392 37.29 -27.54 -18.85
C GLU A 392 38.60 -26.86 -19.33
N ALA A 393 39.16 -25.93 -18.56
CA ALA A 393 40.45 -25.30 -18.87
C ALA A 393 41.68 -26.22 -18.75
N ILE A 394 41.57 -27.35 -18.05
CA ILE A 394 42.65 -28.34 -17.91
C ILE A 394 42.59 -29.41 -19.01
N LEU A 395 41.43 -29.59 -19.65
CA LEU A 395 41.18 -30.61 -20.66
C LEU A 395 41.34 -30.13 -22.11
N ILE A 396 41.71 -28.86 -22.33
CA ILE A 396 42.00 -28.25 -23.64
C ILE A 396 43.50 -28.15 -23.88
#